data_AF-B2WAW5-F1
#
_entry.id   AF-B2WAW5-F1
#
_cell.length_a   1.000
_cell.length_b   1.000
_cell.length_c   1.000
_cell.angle_alpha   90.00
_cell.angle_beta   90.00
_cell.angle_gamma   90.00
#
_symmetry.space_group_name_H-M   'P 1'
#
loop_
_entity.id
_entity.type
_entity.pdbx_description
1 polymer ?
#
loop_
_entity_poly.entity_id
_entity_poly.type
_entity_poly.pdbx_seq_one_letter_code
_entity_poly.pdbx_strand_id
1 'polypeptide(L)' 'MVLGKVAHYAFDAVLISAFLAGVRRSTGLTPSVKPDSFSENPSAQKWFENYLWVGETVMDQSVALFGASSYFERKR' A
#
# COMPACT_ATOMS: atom_id res chain seq x y z
N MET A 1 -27.18 3.42 5.80
CA MET A 1 -26.12 2.64 6.48
C MET A 1 -25.26 1.86 5.48
N VAL A 2 -24.69 2.54 4.48
CA VAL A 2 -23.89 1.89 3.40
C VAL A 2 -22.55 2.61 3.21
N LEU A 3 -22.53 3.94 3.33
CA LEU A 3 -21.32 4.76 3.20
C LEU A 3 -20.21 4.40 4.19
N GLY A 4 -20.57 4.06 5.44
CA GLY A 4 -19.60 3.65 6.45
C GLY A 4 -18.89 2.33 6.13
N LYS A 5 -19.58 1.37 5.50
CA LYS A 5 -18.98 0.09 5.10
C LYS A 5 -18.04 0.26 3.91
N VAL A 6 -18.44 1.05 2.92
CA VAL A 6 -17.60 1.37 1.76
C VAL A 6 -16.33 2.10 2.19
N ALA A 7 -16.46 3.10 3.08
CA ALA A 7 -15.30 3.80 3.63
C ALA A 7 -14.37 2.85 4.41
N HIS A 8 -14.93 1.90 5.17
CA HIS A 8 -14.13 0.92 5.90
C HIS A 8 -13.36 -0.02 4.96
N TYR A 9 -14.01 -0.55 3.91
CA TYR A 9 -13.33 -1.40 2.93
C TYR A 9 -12.27 -0.64 2.13
N ALA A 10 -12.51 0.63 1.81
CA ALA A 10 -11.51 1.48 1.17
C ALA A 10 -10.31 1.73 2.11
N PHE A 11 -10.56 1.94 3.40
CA PHE A 11 -9.51 2.08 4.40
C PHE A 11 -8.70 0.80 4.56
N ASP A 12 -9.34 -0.35 4.67
CA ASP A 12 -8.68 -1.66 4.74
C ASP A 12 -7.85 -1.94 3.49
N ALA A 13 -8.37 -1.58 2.30
CA ALA A 13 -7.61 -1.69 1.07
C ALA A 13 -6.34 -0.80 1.15
N VAL A 14 -6.43 0.44 1.60
CA VAL A 14 -5.24 1.27 1.77
C VAL A 14 -4.27 0.66 2.79
N LEU A 15 -4.75 0.13 3.91
CA LEU A 15 -3.91 -0.53 4.91
C LEU A 15 -3.16 -1.74 4.35
N ILE A 16 -3.84 -2.60 3.59
CA ILE A 16 -3.22 -3.75 2.93
C ILE A 16 -2.14 -3.27 1.96
N SER A 17 -2.41 -2.23 1.16
CA SER A 17 -1.42 -1.69 0.22
C SER A 17 -0.18 -1.13 0.94
N ALA A 18 -0.38 -0.39 2.03
CA ALA A 18 0.71 0.18 2.83
C ALA A 18 1.52 -0.92 3.54
N PHE A 19 0.86 -1.98 4.03
CA PHE A 19 1.52 -3.14 4.61
C PHE A 19 2.39 -3.87 3.57
N LEU A 20 1.86 -4.13 2.37
CA LEU A 20 2.61 -4.72 1.27
C LEU A 20 3.81 -3.86 0.87
N ALA A 21 3.64 -2.53 0.81
CA ALA A 21 4.74 -1.60 0.57
C ALA A 21 5.81 -1.66 1.68
N GLY A 22 5.39 -1.77 2.94
CA GLY A 22 6.28 -1.97 4.08
C GLY A 22 7.08 -3.28 4.01
N VAL A 23 6.43 -4.40 3.66
CA VAL A 23 7.09 -5.70 3.45
C VAL A 23 8.11 -5.63 2.33
N ARG A 24 7.75 -5.02 1.19
CA ARG A 24 8.68 -4.80 0.07
C ARG A 24 9.89 -3.98 0.48
N ARG A 25 9.71 -2.95 1.31
CA ARG A 25 10.80 -2.09 1.77
C ARG A 25 11.71 -2.75 2.81
N SER A 26 11.16 -3.60 3.68
CA SER A 26 11.93 -4.25 4.74
C SER A 26 12.62 -5.53 4.29
N THR A 27 12.02 -6.28 3.36
CA THR A 27 12.51 -7.61 2.93
C THR A 27 12.96 -7.66 1.47
N GLY A 28 12.64 -6.66 0.66
CA GLY A 28 12.83 -6.71 -0.80
C GLY A 28 11.83 -7.61 -1.53
N LEU A 29 10.94 -8.31 -0.83
CA LEU A 29 9.94 -9.18 -1.43
C LEU A 29 8.83 -8.33 -2.03
N THR A 30 8.74 -8.34 -3.36
CA THR A 30 7.63 -7.71 -4.06
C THR A 30 6.52 -8.76 -4.26
N PRO A 31 5.25 -8.45 -3.97
CA PRO A 31 4.15 -9.33 -4.32
C PRO A 31 4.25 -9.63 -5.81
N SER A 32 4.47 -10.90 -6.13
CA SER A 32 4.68 -11.32 -7.51
C SER A 32 3.35 -11.18 -8.23
N VAL A 33 3.19 -10.06 -8.93
CA VAL A 33 2.15 -9.87 -9.94
C VAL A 33 2.56 -10.78 -11.09
N LYS A 34 2.42 -12.09 -10.91
CA LYS A 34 2.80 -13.05 -11.93
C LYS A 34 1.95 -12.72 -13.16
N PRO A 35 2.55 -12.40 -14.30
CA PRO A 35 1.81 -12.08 -15.51
C PRO A 35 0.82 -13.19 -15.84
N ASP A 36 1.15 -14.46 -15.56
CA ASP A 36 0.26 -15.61 -15.76
C ASP A 36 -1.09 -15.53 -15.01
N SER A 37 -1.20 -14.76 -13.93
CA SER A 37 -2.45 -14.56 -13.18
C SER A 37 -3.32 -13.42 -13.72
N PHE A 38 -2.74 -12.49 -14.49
CA PHE A 38 -3.40 -11.28 -14.99
C PHE A 38 -3.32 -11.12 -16.52
N SER A 39 -2.73 -12.07 -17.24
CA SER A 39 -2.57 -12.08 -18.71
C SER A 39 -3.89 -11.92 -19.48
N GLU A 40 -5.03 -12.27 -18.86
CA GLU A 40 -6.35 -12.10 -19.48
C GLU A 40 -6.86 -10.65 -19.43
N ASN A 41 -6.29 -9.76 -18.61
CA ASN A 41 -6.81 -8.40 -18.46
C ASN A 41 -5.73 -7.36 -18.09
N PRO A 42 -5.08 -6.72 -19.09
CA PRO A 42 -4.02 -5.72 -18.84
C PRO A 42 -4.50 -4.51 -18.01
N SER A 43 -5.80 -4.21 -18.04
CA SER A 43 -6.41 -3.18 -17.19
C SER A 43 -6.38 -3.53 -15.71
N ALA A 44 -6.56 -4.81 -15.35
CA ALA A 44 -6.53 -5.28 -13.97
C ALA A 44 -5.11 -5.24 -13.41
N GLN A 45 -4.10 -5.57 -14.23
CA GLN A 45 -2.70 -5.43 -13.85
C GLN A 45 -2.36 -3.96 -13.53
N LYS A 46 -2.74 -3.02 -14.41
CA LYS A 46 -2.50 -1.59 -14.19
C LYS A 46 -3.20 -1.07 -12.93
N TRP A 47 -4.42 -1.56 -12.66
CA TRP A 47 -5.13 -1.20 -11.43
C TRP A 47 -4.43 -1.73 -10.18
N PHE A 48 -3.92 -2.96 -10.22
CA PHE A 48 -3.15 -3.56 -9.13
C PHE A 48 -1.81 -2.83 -8.89
N GLU A 49 -1.11 -2.45 -9.95
CA GLU A 49 0.10 -1.62 -9.88
C GLU A 49 -0.20 -0.25 -9.25
N ASN A 50 -1.26 0.42 -9.69
CA ASN A 50 -1.70 1.69 -9.09
C ASN A 50 -2.06 1.52 -7.61
N TYR A 51 -2.72 0.43 -7.25
CA TYR A 51 -3.09 0.13 -5.87
C TYR A 51 -1.87 -0.09 -4.97
N LEU A 52 -0.85 -0.83 -5.44
CA LEU A 52 0.42 -0.97 -4.74
C LEU A 52 1.16 0.37 -4.60
N TRP A 53 1.13 1.20 -5.65
CA TRP A 53 1.75 2.52 -5.67
C TRP A 53 1.13 3.48 -4.64
N VAL A 54 -0.20 3.41 -4.45
CA VAL A 54 -0.88 4.15 -3.38
C VAL A 54 -0.33 3.76 -2.00
N GLY A 55 -0.13 2.46 -1.76
CA GLY A 55 0.45 1.96 -0.51
C GLY A 55 1.85 2.50 -0.22
N GLU A 56 2.70 2.57 -1.25
CA GLU A 56 4.06 3.13 -1.14
C GLU A 56 4.03 4.63 -0.82
N THR A 57 3.16 5.38 -1.50
CA THR A 57 2.97 6.81 -1.26
C THR A 57 2.45 7.08 0.17
N VAL A 58 1.48 6.30 0.63
CA VAL A 58 0.92 6.41 1.98
C VAL A 58 1.98 6.08 3.02
N MET A 59 2.80 5.05 2.78
CA MET A 59 3.91 4.69 3.67
C MET A 59 4.95 5.82 3.76
N ASP A 60 5.32 6.42 2.63
CA ASP A 60 6.27 7.53 2.60
C ASP A 60 5.76 8.78 3.33
N GLN A 61 4.49 9.14 3.10
CA GLN A 61 3.86 10.25 3.84
C GLN A 61 3.79 9.94 5.33
N SER A 62 3.45 8.70 5.70
CA SER A 62 3.39 8.29 7.11
C SER A 62 4.77 8.44 7.77
N VAL A 63 5.84 7.98 7.13
CA VAL A 63 7.21 8.13 7.64
C VAL A 63 7.63 9.59 7.73
N ALA A 64 7.25 10.43 6.77
CA ALA A 64 7.53 11.87 6.81
C ALA A 64 6.80 12.54 7.98
N LEU A 65 5.52 12.21 8.18
CA LEU A 65 4.71 12.72 9.30
C LEU A 65 5.27 12.25 10.65
N PHE A 66 5.62 10.98 10.77
CA PHE A 66 6.23 10.44 12.00
C PHE A 66 7.57 11.10 12.28
N GLY A 67 8.44 11.24 11.26
CA GLY A 67 9.73 11.91 11.40
C GLY A 67 9.65 13.40 11.72
N ALA A 68 8.55 14.08 11.35
CA ALA A 68 8.30 15.48 11.71
C ALA A 68 7.69 15.64 13.11
N SER A 69 7.13 14.57 13.68
CA SER A 69 6.49 14.61 14.99
C SER A 69 7.49 14.33 16.12
N SER A 70 7.33 15.02 17.26
CA SER A 70 8.16 14.81 18.45
C SER A 70 7.90 13.48 19.17
N TYR A 71 6.91 12.70 18.72
CA TYR A 71 6.53 11.42 19.30
C TYR A 71 7.37 10.24 18.80
N PHE A 72 8.12 10.42 17.71
CA PHE A 72 8.94 9.35 17.14
C PHE A 72 10.42 9.75 17.13
N GLU A 73 11.24 8.84 17.66
CA GLU A 73 12.69 8.96 17.60
C GLU A 73 13.23 8.09 16.46
N ARG A 74 14.10 8.65 15.63
CA ARG A 74 14.83 7.88 14.62
C ARG A 74 16.05 7.23 15.29
N LYS A 75 15.89 6.00 15.79
CA LYS A 75 17.03 5.15 16.19
C LYS A 75 17.55 4.40 14.96
N ARG A 76 18.82 4.63 14.64
CA ARG A 76 19.51 4.06 13.47
C ARG A 76 20.19 2.75 13.84
#